data_AF-A0A9X3BTM2-F1
#
_entry.id   AF-A0A9X3BTM2-F1
#
_cell.length_a   1.000
_cell.length_b   1.000
_cell.length_c   1.000
_cell.angle_alpha   90.00
_cell.angle_beta   90.00
_cell.angle_gamma   90.00
#
_symmetry.space_group_name_H-M   'P 1'
#
loop_
_entity.id
_entity.type
_entity.pdbx_description
1 polymer ?
#
loop_
_entity_poly.entity_id
_entity_poly.type
_entity_poly.pdbx_seq_one_letter_code
_entity_poly.pdbx_strand_id
1 'polypeptide(L)'
;MRHTVFAAAPTSEAANTDVRYPRLERHALTWLIILAVALVVVPEAINHIFIKHQPDLPPLEDASGGSEVALAHLARLGGSAVLLAYTAIIVAFTRGRPDRRVGGLLIVLLAVDLPYVLSPGLPPTADLPKILLANLFVIALWKTGASIDALKWLPILVTGIGVYSLIGGLLVPEYMMYNLISEKAIIGGWELAGPFGHGNVLGMYCAVAFSLVPLIPGMRWRLFCGAVLMATVLASASRTAVIAVAMVVVWWAACRIRSVVSVRFAGTVFVSAAASAVLILPFLPWDPHAFTERAAVWAASLAVWQQSPLVGLGVNWFLIDAQANANVAAWAYVGTGHNLVVDTLVKSGVIGLAVIATVLIVAILGARALPARNQQIALFGYLGAFFVAASTEAVWGLLPNLQLFPISGMIFAMLVLSRFREPA
;
A
#
# COMPACT_ATOMS: atom_id res chain seq x y z
N MET A 1 23.36 27.99 17.81
CA MET A 1 22.48 26.99 17.17
C MET A 1 21.78 27.62 15.98
N ARG A 2 22.08 27.21 14.74
CA ARG A 2 21.35 27.67 13.55
C ARG A 2 20.15 26.73 13.34
N HIS A 3 18.93 27.25 13.47
CA HIS A 3 17.72 26.51 13.12
C HIS A 3 17.75 26.20 11.62
N THR A 4 17.99 24.94 11.26
CA THR A 4 17.80 24.45 9.89
C THR A 4 16.30 24.41 9.61
N VAL A 5 15.77 25.55 9.16
CA VAL A 5 14.43 25.63 8.60
C VAL A 5 14.41 24.70 7.39
N PHE A 6 13.52 23.70 7.41
CA PHE A 6 13.30 22.82 6.26
C PHE A 6 12.77 23.67 5.11
N ALA A 7 13.68 24.07 4.21
CA ALA A 7 13.29 24.68 2.95
C ALA A 7 12.33 23.72 2.24
N ALA A 8 11.17 24.24 1.83
CA ALA A 8 10.28 23.52 0.94
C ALA A 8 11.07 23.14 -0.32
N ALA A 9 10.77 21.98 -0.91
CA ALA A 9 11.41 21.58 -2.16
C ALA A 9 11.26 22.75 -3.17
N PRO A 10 12.33 23.14 -3.88
CA PRO A 10 12.27 24.24 -4.83
C PRO A 10 11.16 23.96 -5.85
N THR A 11 10.23 24.91 -5.99
CA THR A 11 9.05 24.79 -6.85
C THR A 11 9.35 24.78 -8.35
N SER A 12 10.61 24.96 -8.76
CA SER A 12 11.00 24.93 -10.16
C SER A 12 12.48 24.56 -10.31
N GLU A 13 12.78 23.27 -10.46
CA GLU A 13 13.89 22.91 -11.34
C GLU A 13 13.48 23.28 -12.77
N ALA A 14 14.39 23.93 -13.50
CA ALA A 14 14.19 24.47 -14.84
C ALA A 14 13.35 23.53 -15.71
N ALA A 15 12.23 24.06 -16.23
CA ALA A 15 11.36 23.32 -17.12
C ALA A 15 12.17 22.89 -18.34
N ASN A 16 12.38 21.59 -18.51
CA ASN A 16 12.82 21.02 -19.78
C ASN A 16 11.85 21.53 -20.85
N THR A 17 12.36 22.34 -21.78
CA THR A 17 11.58 23.04 -22.81
C THR A 17 10.85 22.11 -23.77
N ASP A 18 11.15 20.81 -23.74
CA ASP A 18 10.53 19.79 -24.60
C ASP A 18 9.22 19.20 -24.07
N VAL A 19 8.78 19.54 -22.85
CA VAL A 19 7.46 19.09 -22.37
C VAL A 19 6.39 20.07 -22.84
N ARG A 20 5.63 19.67 -23.87
CA ARG A 20 4.61 20.53 -24.52
C ARG A 20 3.49 20.98 -23.57
N TYR A 21 3.16 20.21 -22.51
CA TYR A 21 2.10 20.54 -21.54
C TYR A 21 2.36 20.02 -20.09
N PRO A 22 3.32 20.59 -19.34
CA PRO A 22 3.71 20.07 -18.03
C PRO A 22 2.61 20.19 -16.95
N ARG A 23 1.67 21.14 -17.12
CA ARG A 23 0.53 21.30 -16.22
C ARG A 23 -0.48 20.17 -16.38
N LEU A 24 -0.84 19.83 -17.63
CA LEU A 24 -1.83 18.78 -17.91
C LEU A 24 -1.37 17.42 -17.37
N GLU A 25 -0.10 17.05 -17.56
CA GLU A 25 0.46 15.80 -17.03
C GLU A 25 0.43 15.75 -15.49
N ARG A 26 0.70 16.87 -14.82
CA ARG A 26 0.65 16.97 -13.34
C ARG A 26 -0.79 16.83 -12.84
N HIS A 27 -1.75 17.45 -13.50
CA HIS A 27 -3.16 17.28 -13.17
C HIS A 27 -3.61 15.85 -13.43
N ALA A 28 -3.19 15.25 -14.54
CA ALA A 28 -3.50 13.87 -14.89
C ALA A 28 -3.03 12.88 -13.83
N LEU A 29 -1.77 13.01 -13.41
CA LEU A 29 -1.21 12.18 -12.34
C LEU A 29 -1.91 12.41 -10.98
N THR A 30 -2.25 13.67 -10.66
CA THR A 30 -2.98 13.98 -9.43
C THR A 30 -4.35 13.30 -9.41
N TRP A 31 -5.08 13.36 -10.52
CA TRP A 31 -6.37 12.69 -10.66
C TRP A 31 -6.25 11.17 -10.65
N LEU A 32 -5.19 10.58 -11.23
CA LEU A 32 -4.93 9.13 -11.10
C LEU A 32 -4.81 8.72 -9.63
N ILE A 33 -4.07 9.48 -8.82
CA ILE A 33 -3.91 9.21 -7.38
C ILE A 33 -5.26 9.36 -6.65
N ILE A 34 -5.99 10.46 -6.89
CA ILE A 34 -7.29 10.72 -6.25
C ILE A 34 -8.28 9.62 -6.59
N LEU A 35 -8.42 9.27 -7.88
CA LEU A 35 -9.36 8.25 -8.34
C LEU A 35 -8.98 6.85 -7.84
N ALA A 36 -7.68 6.52 -7.76
CA ALA A 36 -7.23 5.25 -7.18
C ALA A 36 -7.57 5.14 -5.69
N VAL A 37 -7.36 6.21 -4.90
CA VAL A 37 -7.77 6.24 -3.49
C VAL A 37 -9.29 6.17 -3.36
N ALA A 38 -10.02 6.96 -4.15
CA ALA A 38 -11.48 7.00 -4.10
C ALA A 38 -12.12 5.65 -4.49
N LEU A 39 -11.56 4.95 -5.49
CA LEU A 39 -12.03 3.63 -5.93
C LEU A 39 -12.07 2.62 -4.78
N VAL A 40 -11.10 2.70 -3.87
CA VAL A 40 -11.05 1.81 -2.71
C VAL A 40 -11.87 2.35 -1.55
N VAL A 41 -11.73 3.62 -1.23
CA VAL A 41 -12.24 4.18 0.04
C VAL A 41 -13.74 4.46 -0.03
N VAL A 42 -14.25 4.93 -1.17
CA VAL A 42 -15.66 5.35 -1.28
C VAL A 42 -16.63 4.17 -1.15
N PRO A 43 -16.44 3.03 -1.84
CA PRO A 43 -17.33 1.88 -1.67
C PRO A 43 -17.35 1.37 -0.23
N GLU A 44 -16.19 1.28 0.42
CA GLU A 44 -16.05 0.81 1.79
C GLU A 44 -16.70 1.78 2.79
N ALA A 45 -16.50 3.09 2.60
CA ALA A 45 -17.17 4.12 3.40
C ALA A 45 -18.69 4.06 3.24
N ILE A 46 -19.20 3.88 2.02
CA ILE A 46 -20.64 3.68 1.78
C ILE A 46 -21.10 2.43 2.54
N ASN A 47 -20.38 1.32 2.41
CA ASN A 47 -20.77 0.07 3.05
C ASN A 47 -20.90 0.23 4.57
N HIS A 48 -19.89 0.82 5.21
CA HIS A 48 -19.83 0.98 6.66
C HIS A 48 -20.67 2.13 7.22
N ILE A 49 -21.27 2.97 6.38
CA ILE A 49 -22.34 3.88 6.82
C ILE A 49 -23.66 3.13 7.00
N PHE A 50 -23.90 2.08 6.22
CA PHE A 50 -25.14 1.30 6.26
C PHE A 50 -25.04 0.05 7.12
N ILE A 51 -23.84 -0.52 7.24
CA ILE A 51 -23.57 -1.78 7.92
C ILE A 51 -22.58 -1.54 9.05
N LYS A 52 -23.01 -1.88 10.26
CA LYS A 52 -22.17 -1.81 11.46
C LYS A 52 -20.99 -2.75 11.34
N HIS A 53 -19.85 -2.38 11.91
CA HIS A 53 -18.76 -3.34 12.08
C HIS A 53 -19.20 -4.42 13.06
N GLN A 54 -19.04 -5.68 12.66
CA GLN A 54 -19.31 -6.83 13.51
C GLN A 54 -18.00 -7.61 13.70
N PRO A 55 -17.44 -7.63 14.91
CA PRO A 55 -16.15 -8.28 15.16
C PRO A 55 -16.22 -9.81 15.33
N ASP A 56 -17.41 -10.37 15.55
CA ASP A 56 -17.57 -11.68 16.22
C ASP A 56 -18.20 -12.80 15.40
N LEU A 57 -18.45 -12.64 14.09
CA LEU A 57 -18.96 -13.77 13.30
C LEU A 57 -17.81 -14.45 12.54
N PRO A 58 -17.64 -15.79 12.69
CA PRO A 58 -16.85 -16.55 11.73
C PRO A 58 -17.48 -16.31 10.35
N PRO A 59 -16.71 -15.92 9.31
CA PRO A 59 -17.26 -15.43 8.05
C PRO A 59 -18.12 -16.45 7.27
N LEU A 60 -18.28 -17.68 7.75
CA LEU A 60 -19.14 -18.70 7.14
C LEU A 60 -20.63 -18.30 7.14
N GLU A 61 -21.07 -17.34 7.97
CA GLU A 61 -22.42 -16.77 7.87
C GLU A 61 -22.52 -15.59 6.86
N ASP A 62 -21.40 -14.93 6.52
CA ASP A 62 -21.36 -13.74 5.63
C ASP A 62 -20.74 -13.98 4.24
N ALA A 63 -20.10 -15.13 4.01
CA ALA A 63 -19.46 -15.51 2.75
C ALA A 63 -20.44 -15.74 1.58
N SER A 64 -21.74 -15.53 1.82
CA SER A 64 -22.77 -15.48 0.78
C SER A 64 -22.94 -14.09 0.15
N GLY A 65 -21.90 -13.25 0.04
CA GLY A 65 -22.02 -11.95 -0.66
C GLY A 65 -23.14 -11.04 -0.13
N GLY A 66 -23.55 -11.24 1.14
CA GLY A 66 -24.77 -10.68 1.71
C GLY A 66 -24.62 -9.33 2.40
N SER A 67 -23.38 -8.86 2.63
CA SER A 67 -23.12 -7.63 3.39
C SER A 67 -22.44 -6.52 2.60
N GLU A 68 -22.31 -6.61 1.27
CA GLU A 68 -22.03 -5.42 0.47
C GLU A 68 -23.36 -4.79 0.07
N VAL A 69 -23.66 -3.59 0.58
CA VAL A 69 -24.87 -2.87 0.16
C VAL A 69 -24.81 -2.63 -1.34
N ALA A 70 -25.92 -2.81 -2.05
CA ALA A 70 -25.99 -2.63 -3.51
C ALA A 70 -25.38 -1.30 -3.98
N LEU A 71 -25.53 -0.24 -3.18
CA LEU A 71 -24.92 1.07 -3.44
C LEU A 71 -23.38 1.05 -3.38
N ALA A 72 -22.78 0.34 -2.42
CA ALA A 72 -21.33 0.16 -2.33
C ALA A 72 -20.81 -0.62 -3.55
N HIS A 73 -21.50 -1.70 -3.92
CA HIS A 73 -21.17 -2.48 -5.11
C HIS A 73 -21.24 -1.64 -6.40
N LEU A 74 -22.30 -0.86 -6.58
CA LEU A 74 -22.45 0.08 -7.70
C LEU A 74 -21.35 1.14 -7.70
N ALA A 75 -20.98 1.68 -6.53
CA ALA A 75 -19.88 2.65 -6.42
C ALA A 75 -18.53 2.03 -6.81
N ARG A 76 -18.29 0.76 -6.46
CA ARG A 76 -17.08 0.02 -6.83
C ARG A 76 -17.00 -0.23 -8.33
N LEU A 77 -18.10 -0.67 -8.95
CA LEU A 77 -18.20 -0.88 -10.40
C LEU A 77 -18.08 0.44 -11.17
N GLY A 78 -18.86 1.46 -10.77
CA GLY A 78 -18.83 2.79 -11.37
C GLY A 78 -17.47 3.46 -11.24
N GLY A 79 -16.86 3.39 -10.05
CA GLY A 79 -15.50 3.87 -9.81
C GLY A 79 -14.46 3.18 -10.68
N SER A 80 -14.57 1.85 -10.85
CA SER A 80 -13.68 1.08 -11.72
C SER A 80 -13.82 1.50 -13.18
N ALA A 81 -15.06 1.69 -13.65
CA ALA A 81 -15.34 2.17 -15.01
C ALA A 81 -14.81 3.59 -15.25
N VAL A 82 -14.99 4.50 -14.28
CA VAL A 82 -14.45 5.87 -14.35
C VAL A 82 -12.92 5.85 -14.39
N LEU A 83 -12.25 5.08 -13.52
CA LEU A 83 -10.80 4.98 -13.53
C LEU A 83 -10.28 4.33 -14.82
N LEU A 84 -10.98 3.32 -15.35
CA LEU A 84 -10.66 2.68 -16.62
C LEU A 84 -10.76 3.68 -17.78
N ALA A 85 -11.87 4.42 -17.87
CA ALA A 85 -12.07 5.43 -18.90
C ALA A 85 -11.00 6.54 -18.79
N TYR A 86 -10.70 6.99 -17.57
CA TYR A 86 -9.71 8.03 -17.33
C TYR A 86 -8.28 7.59 -17.70
N THR A 87 -7.88 6.37 -17.28
CA THR A 87 -6.58 5.79 -17.66
C THR A 87 -6.49 5.58 -19.16
N ALA A 88 -7.55 5.08 -19.82
CA ALA A 88 -7.60 4.93 -21.27
C ALA A 88 -7.44 6.27 -22.01
N ILE A 89 -8.09 7.34 -21.55
CA ILE A 89 -7.93 8.70 -22.10
C ILE A 89 -6.49 9.17 -21.96
N ILE A 90 -5.86 9.00 -20.80
CA ILE A 90 -4.44 9.35 -20.63
C ILE A 90 -3.58 8.54 -21.60
N VAL A 91 -3.80 7.23 -21.71
CA VAL A 91 -3.04 6.36 -22.62
C VAL A 91 -3.23 6.78 -24.07
N ALA A 92 -4.44 7.14 -24.51
CA ALA A 92 -4.72 7.52 -25.90
C ALA A 92 -4.16 8.90 -26.26
N PHE A 93 -4.35 9.90 -25.39
CA PHE A 93 -4.12 11.31 -25.73
C PHE A 93 -2.75 11.85 -25.28
N THR A 94 -2.03 11.15 -24.41
CA THR A 94 -0.67 11.55 -24.04
C THR A 94 0.36 10.85 -24.93
N ARG A 95 1.19 11.63 -25.62
CA ARG A 95 2.27 11.11 -26.51
C ARG A 95 3.41 10.45 -25.74
N GLY A 96 3.41 10.58 -24.42
CA GLY A 96 4.52 10.19 -23.57
C GLY A 96 5.74 11.09 -23.75
N ARG A 97 6.81 10.82 -23.00
CA ARG A 97 8.05 11.59 -23.05
C ARG A 97 9.16 10.75 -23.69
N PRO A 98 10.08 11.35 -24.48
CA PRO A 98 11.09 10.63 -25.25
C PRO A 98 12.09 9.83 -24.38
N ASP A 99 12.48 10.34 -23.21
CA ASP A 99 13.54 9.71 -22.38
C ASP A 99 13.03 8.62 -21.42
N ARG A 100 12.05 7.81 -21.83
CA ARG A 100 11.43 6.83 -20.92
C ARG A 100 12.02 5.45 -21.06
N ARG A 101 12.56 4.93 -19.96
CA ARG A 101 13.01 3.54 -19.86
C ARG A 101 11.80 2.61 -19.90
N VAL A 102 11.81 1.71 -20.87
CA VAL A 102 10.80 0.64 -21.01
C VAL A 102 11.03 -0.46 -19.96
N GLY A 103 12.27 -0.63 -19.46
CA GLY A 103 12.59 -1.66 -18.47
C GLY A 103 11.74 -1.58 -17.19
N GLY A 104 11.57 -0.39 -16.62
CA GLY A 104 10.71 -0.21 -15.44
C GLY A 104 9.24 -0.54 -15.72
N LEU A 105 8.74 -0.20 -16.91
CA LEU A 105 7.39 -0.56 -17.36
C LEU A 105 7.23 -2.08 -17.43
N LEU A 106 8.16 -2.77 -18.09
CA LEU A 106 8.12 -4.24 -18.21
C LEU A 106 8.16 -4.92 -16.85
N ILE A 107 8.98 -4.45 -15.91
CA ILE A 107 9.07 -5.01 -14.56
C ILE A 107 7.71 -4.91 -13.85
N VAL A 108 7.04 -3.77 -13.92
CA VAL A 108 5.74 -3.59 -13.25
C VAL A 108 4.63 -4.38 -13.95
N LEU A 109 4.59 -4.41 -15.28
CA LEU A 109 3.61 -5.21 -16.03
C LEU A 109 3.80 -6.70 -15.75
N LEU A 110 5.05 -7.19 -15.74
CA LEU A 110 5.35 -8.57 -15.32
C LEU A 110 4.85 -8.85 -13.91
N ALA A 111 5.02 -7.92 -12.97
CA ALA A 111 4.53 -8.09 -11.61
C ALA A 111 2.99 -8.13 -11.53
N VAL A 112 2.29 -7.42 -12.42
CA VAL A 112 0.82 -7.46 -12.52
C VAL A 112 0.35 -8.77 -13.13
N ASP A 113 0.91 -9.18 -14.28
CA ASP A 113 0.32 -10.22 -15.13
C ASP A 113 0.85 -11.62 -14.82
N LEU A 114 2.14 -11.75 -14.46
CA LEU A 114 2.77 -13.06 -14.32
C LEU A 114 2.07 -13.98 -13.30
N PRO A 115 1.59 -13.49 -12.13
CA PRO A 115 0.84 -14.33 -11.20
C PRO A 115 -0.42 -14.95 -11.81
N TYR A 116 -1.08 -14.27 -12.75
CA TYR A 116 -2.28 -14.79 -13.43
C TYR A 116 -1.96 -15.71 -14.60
N VAL A 117 -0.83 -15.47 -15.28
CA VAL A 117 -0.39 -16.30 -16.42
C VAL A 117 0.18 -17.64 -15.96
N LEU A 118 0.91 -17.67 -14.84
CA LEU A 118 1.53 -18.87 -14.31
C LEU A 118 0.67 -19.62 -13.28
N SER A 119 -0.43 -19.03 -12.82
CA SER A 119 -1.34 -19.65 -11.87
C SER A 119 -1.81 -21.02 -12.40
N PRO A 120 -1.89 -22.07 -11.55
CA PRO A 120 -2.39 -23.39 -11.95
C PRO A 120 -3.81 -23.36 -12.53
N GLY A 121 -4.62 -22.38 -12.14
CA GLY A 121 -5.94 -22.11 -12.70
C GLY A 121 -5.97 -20.81 -13.48
N LEU A 122 -6.79 -20.77 -14.54
CA LEU A 122 -7.07 -19.54 -15.28
C LEU A 122 -7.72 -18.49 -14.35
N PRO A 123 -7.43 -17.20 -14.56
CA PRO A 123 -8.11 -16.14 -13.83
C PRO A 123 -9.63 -16.24 -14.06
N PRO A 124 -10.45 -16.09 -13.00
CA PRO A 124 -11.88 -15.89 -13.16
C PRO A 124 -12.17 -14.78 -14.18
N THR A 125 -13.22 -14.93 -14.98
CA THR A 125 -13.61 -13.92 -15.98
C THR A 125 -13.86 -12.54 -15.35
N ALA A 126 -14.32 -12.51 -14.09
CA ALA A 126 -14.49 -11.31 -13.28
C ALA A 126 -13.18 -10.57 -12.95
N ASP A 127 -12.03 -11.24 -13.05
CA ASP A 127 -10.72 -10.64 -12.81
C ASP A 127 -10.11 -10.00 -14.07
N LEU A 128 -10.55 -10.38 -15.27
CA LEU A 128 -10.02 -9.82 -16.53
C LEU A 128 -10.16 -8.29 -16.61
N PRO A 129 -11.30 -7.66 -16.28
CA PRO A 129 -11.41 -6.21 -16.26
C PRO A 129 -10.48 -5.54 -15.25
N LYS A 130 -10.21 -6.21 -14.11
CA LYS A 130 -9.30 -5.71 -13.06
C LYS A 130 -7.85 -5.74 -13.54
N ILE A 131 -7.44 -6.82 -14.20
CA ILE A 131 -6.11 -6.95 -14.81
C ILE A 131 -5.92 -5.90 -15.92
N LEU A 132 -6.92 -5.72 -16.78
CA LEU A 132 -6.90 -4.68 -17.82
C LEU A 132 -6.75 -3.28 -17.20
N LEU A 133 -7.53 -2.98 -16.16
CA LEU A 133 -7.45 -1.72 -15.43
C LEU A 133 -6.05 -1.50 -14.83
N ALA A 134 -5.45 -2.54 -14.21
CA ALA A 134 -4.11 -2.47 -13.66
C ALA A 134 -3.06 -2.16 -14.74
N ASN A 135 -3.12 -2.87 -15.87
CA ASN A 135 -2.24 -2.63 -17.02
C ASN A 135 -2.35 -1.20 -17.56
N LEU A 136 -3.57 -0.72 -17.83
CA LEU A 136 -3.78 0.64 -18.30
C LEU A 136 -3.35 1.68 -17.28
N PHE A 137 -3.54 1.43 -15.98
CA PHE A 137 -3.08 2.32 -14.92
C PHE A 137 -1.55 2.42 -14.89
N VAL A 138 -0.83 1.30 -14.99
CA VAL A 138 0.64 1.27 -15.05
C VAL A 138 1.14 2.01 -16.29
N ILE A 139 0.52 1.78 -17.46
CA ILE A 139 0.86 2.50 -18.69
C ILE A 139 0.55 3.99 -18.53
N ALA A 140 -0.56 4.38 -17.89
CA ALA A 140 -0.91 5.78 -17.63
C ALA A 140 0.10 6.45 -16.68
N LEU A 141 0.57 5.76 -15.64
CA LEU A 141 1.66 6.25 -14.77
C LEU A 141 2.95 6.46 -15.55
N TRP A 142 3.34 5.47 -16.36
CA TRP A 142 4.50 5.58 -17.23
C TRP A 142 4.33 6.75 -18.21
N LYS A 143 3.14 6.91 -18.79
CA LYS A 143 2.77 7.98 -19.73
C LYS A 143 2.73 9.38 -19.12
N THR A 144 2.44 9.52 -17.83
CA THR A 144 2.49 10.79 -17.08
C THR A 144 3.86 11.05 -16.44
N GLY A 145 4.72 10.03 -16.37
CA GLY A 145 6.09 10.13 -15.87
C GLY A 145 6.24 9.99 -14.35
N ALA A 146 5.17 9.57 -13.65
CA ALA A 146 5.19 9.17 -12.25
C ALA A 146 6.01 10.09 -11.32
N SER A 147 5.72 11.39 -11.33
CA SER A 147 6.43 12.36 -10.48
C SER A 147 6.23 12.05 -9.00
N ILE A 148 7.34 11.84 -8.28
CA ILE A 148 7.35 11.57 -6.83
C ILE A 148 6.74 12.73 -6.03
N ASP A 149 6.83 13.97 -6.50
CA ASP A 149 6.19 15.11 -5.83
C ASP A 149 4.67 15.00 -5.76
N ALA A 150 4.05 14.25 -6.68
CA ALA A 150 2.61 14.01 -6.65
C ALA A 150 2.19 13.10 -5.50
N LEU A 151 3.10 12.27 -4.96
CA LEU A 151 2.82 11.41 -3.80
C LEU A 151 2.46 12.20 -2.54
N LYS A 152 2.71 13.52 -2.48
CA LYS A 152 2.23 14.39 -1.41
C LYS A 152 0.69 14.38 -1.25
N TRP A 153 -0.04 14.04 -2.32
CA TRP A 153 -1.50 13.96 -2.27
C TRP A 153 -1.97 12.78 -1.44
N LEU A 154 -1.20 11.69 -1.38
CA LEU A 154 -1.58 10.51 -0.60
C LEU A 154 -1.72 10.82 0.90
N PRO A 155 -0.73 11.39 1.62
CA PRO A 155 -0.93 11.74 3.01
C PRO A 155 -2.00 12.81 3.24
N ILE A 156 -2.26 13.70 2.27
CA ILE A 156 -3.35 14.68 2.37
C ILE A 156 -4.72 13.98 2.31
N LEU A 157 -4.91 13.07 1.35
CA LEU A 157 -6.15 12.30 1.20
C LEU A 157 -6.37 11.38 2.41
N VAL A 158 -5.33 10.66 2.85
CA VAL A 158 -5.41 9.78 4.02
C VAL A 158 -5.59 10.57 5.32
N THR A 159 -5.10 11.81 5.41
CA THR A 159 -5.47 12.72 6.52
C THR A 159 -6.97 12.99 6.54
N GLY A 160 -7.58 13.23 5.37
CA GLY A 160 -9.04 13.35 5.26
C GLY A 160 -9.77 12.10 5.74
N ILE A 161 -9.28 10.91 5.37
CA ILE A 161 -9.79 9.62 5.88
C ILE A 161 -9.64 9.55 7.39
N GLY A 162 -8.48 9.90 7.95
CA GLY A 162 -8.24 9.91 9.39
C GLY A 162 -9.18 10.86 10.15
N VAL A 163 -9.40 12.07 9.64
CA VAL A 163 -10.39 13.01 10.21
C VAL A 163 -11.79 12.40 10.18
N TYR A 164 -12.21 11.84 9.05
CA TYR A 164 -13.49 11.15 8.91
C TYR A 164 -13.63 10.02 9.94
N SER A 165 -12.64 9.15 10.05
CA SER A 165 -12.64 8.02 10.99
C SER A 165 -12.69 8.48 12.44
N LEU A 166 -11.89 9.48 12.83
CA LEU A 166 -11.84 9.98 14.21
C LEU A 166 -13.15 10.66 14.61
N ILE A 167 -13.73 11.49 13.73
CA ILE A 167 -15.04 12.12 13.98
C ILE A 167 -16.13 11.05 14.03
N GLY A 168 -16.14 10.12 13.06
CA GLY A 168 -17.09 9.02 13.01
C GLY A 168 -17.01 8.14 14.26
N GLY A 169 -15.81 7.78 14.70
CA GLY A 169 -15.60 6.99 15.92
C GLY A 169 -16.11 7.69 17.19
N LEU A 170 -16.17 9.02 17.21
CA LEU A 170 -16.74 9.78 18.32
C LEU A 170 -18.27 9.90 18.24
N LEU A 171 -18.82 10.06 17.04
CA LEU A 171 -20.25 10.37 16.85
C LEU A 171 -21.11 9.11 16.68
N VAL A 172 -20.59 8.09 16.00
CA VAL A 172 -21.29 6.86 15.59
C VAL A 172 -20.35 5.65 15.71
N PRO A 173 -19.85 5.33 16.91
CA PRO A 173 -18.79 4.35 17.12
C PRO A 173 -19.14 2.96 16.58
N GLU A 174 -20.40 2.55 16.61
CA GLU A 174 -20.87 1.25 16.10
C GLU A 174 -20.72 1.06 14.58
N TYR A 175 -20.45 2.12 13.83
CA TYR A 175 -20.22 2.10 12.37
C TYR A 175 -18.75 2.36 11.98
N MET A 176 -17.89 2.65 12.96
CA MET A 176 -16.53 3.14 12.71
C MET A 176 -15.47 2.39 13.51
N MET A 177 -15.85 1.78 14.64
CA MET A 177 -14.99 0.93 15.44
C MET A 177 -15.19 -0.51 15.04
N TYR A 178 -14.09 -1.21 14.75
CA TYR A 178 -14.10 -2.66 14.57
C TYR A 178 -14.54 -3.36 15.87
N ASN A 179 -13.96 -2.92 17.00
CA ASN A 179 -14.33 -3.35 18.34
C ASN A 179 -14.59 -2.12 19.21
N LEU A 180 -15.76 -2.07 19.84
CA LEU A 180 -16.12 -1.02 20.81
C LEU A 180 -15.32 -1.13 22.11
N ILE A 181 -15.00 -2.35 22.53
CA ILE A 181 -14.16 -2.67 23.68
C ILE A 181 -13.09 -3.64 23.19
N SER A 182 -11.97 -3.11 22.72
CA SER A 182 -10.88 -3.93 22.20
C SER A 182 -9.84 -4.23 23.27
N GLU A 183 -9.52 -5.51 23.44
CA GLU A 183 -8.35 -5.95 24.23
C GLU A 183 -7.02 -5.49 23.61
N LYS A 184 -7.04 -5.13 22.32
CA LYS A 184 -5.87 -4.61 21.59
C LYS A 184 -5.73 -3.10 21.72
N ALA A 185 -6.73 -2.43 22.30
CA ALA A 185 -6.77 -0.97 22.37
C ALA A 185 -5.54 -0.40 23.06
N ILE A 186 -4.95 0.59 22.40
CA ILE A 186 -3.83 1.36 22.96
C ILE A 186 -4.37 2.56 23.75
N ILE A 187 -5.48 3.13 23.29
CA ILE A 187 -6.11 4.31 23.89
C ILE A 187 -7.61 4.04 24.04
N GLY A 188 -8.11 4.18 25.27
CA GLY A 188 -9.54 4.32 25.54
C GLY A 188 -10.44 3.15 25.09
N GLY A 189 -9.90 1.94 24.91
CA GLY A 189 -10.69 0.78 24.44
C GLY A 189 -10.96 0.76 22.94
N TRP A 190 -10.44 1.73 22.16
CA TRP A 190 -10.77 1.90 20.75
C TRP A 190 -9.97 0.97 19.82
N GLU A 191 -10.67 0.39 18.85
CA GLU A 191 -10.09 -0.23 17.66
C GLU A 191 -10.78 0.33 16.41
N LEU A 192 -10.33 1.49 15.98
CA LEU A 192 -10.93 2.25 14.89
C LEU A 192 -10.60 1.60 13.53
N ALA A 193 -11.62 1.32 12.73
CA ALA A 193 -11.47 0.86 11.35
C ALA A 193 -11.88 1.93 10.32
N GLY A 194 -12.71 2.89 10.73
CA GLY A 194 -13.13 4.00 9.88
C GLY A 194 -13.91 3.51 8.67
N PRO A 195 -13.55 3.91 7.44
CA PRO A 195 -14.25 3.45 6.26
C PRO A 195 -13.89 2.01 5.89
N PHE A 196 -12.92 1.35 6.53
CA PHE A 196 -12.46 0.03 6.15
C PHE A 196 -13.09 -1.05 7.03
N GLY A 197 -13.12 -2.30 6.55
CA GLY A 197 -13.62 -3.43 7.33
C GLY A 197 -12.76 -3.83 8.54
N HIS A 198 -11.52 -3.33 8.67
CA HIS A 198 -10.63 -3.74 9.75
C HIS A 198 -9.64 -2.65 10.20
N GLY A 199 -9.38 -2.58 11.51
CA GLY A 199 -8.50 -1.57 12.13
C GLY A 199 -7.04 -1.63 11.66
N ASN A 200 -6.54 -2.83 11.34
CA ASN A 200 -5.20 -2.99 10.78
C ASN A 200 -5.05 -2.30 9.42
N VAL A 201 -6.07 -2.34 8.57
CA VAL A 201 -6.02 -1.68 7.26
C VAL A 201 -5.94 -0.17 7.42
N LEU A 202 -6.78 0.42 8.28
CA LEU A 202 -6.72 1.85 8.59
C LEU A 202 -5.35 2.26 9.14
N GLY A 203 -4.83 1.46 10.07
CA GLY A 203 -3.50 1.67 10.65
C GLY A 203 -2.40 1.67 9.61
N MET A 204 -2.39 0.69 8.69
CA MET A 204 -1.40 0.60 7.62
C MET A 204 -1.50 1.77 6.64
N TYR A 205 -2.73 2.17 6.25
CA TYR A 205 -2.98 3.36 5.46
C TYR A 205 -2.34 4.60 6.08
N CYS A 206 -2.60 4.82 7.36
CA CYS A 206 -2.11 5.99 8.07
C CYS A 206 -0.59 5.93 8.31
N ALA A 207 -0.02 4.76 8.62
CA ALA A 207 1.42 4.58 8.86
C ALA A 207 2.25 4.83 7.59
N VAL A 208 1.82 4.25 6.46
CA VAL A 208 2.44 4.48 5.15
C VAL A 208 2.30 5.94 4.74
N ALA A 209 1.09 6.51 4.85
CA ALA A 209 0.87 7.92 4.57
C ALA A 209 1.75 8.84 5.45
N PHE A 210 1.88 8.53 6.74
CA PHE A 210 2.69 9.29 7.68
C PHE A 210 4.13 9.43 7.21
N SER A 211 4.72 8.36 6.66
CA SER A 211 6.08 8.39 6.10
C SER A 211 6.28 9.40 4.96
N LEU A 212 5.21 9.76 4.24
CA LEU A 212 5.21 10.69 3.11
C LEU A 212 4.93 12.14 3.49
N VAL A 213 4.62 12.43 4.76
CA VAL A 213 4.38 13.80 5.27
C VAL A 213 5.48 14.81 4.89
N PRO A 214 6.78 14.47 4.84
CA PRO A 214 7.82 15.41 4.39
C PRO A 214 7.63 15.96 2.97
N LEU A 215 6.85 15.30 2.11
CA LEU A 215 6.52 15.75 0.75
C LEU A 215 5.49 16.90 0.71
N ILE A 216 4.70 17.07 1.77
CA ILE A 216 3.67 18.12 1.84
C ILE A 216 4.35 19.49 1.88
N PRO A 217 3.92 20.52 1.13
CA PRO A 217 4.46 21.87 1.26
C PRO A 217 3.89 22.57 2.52
N GLY A 218 4.73 23.33 3.22
CA GLY A 218 4.32 24.15 4.37
C GLY A 218 4.32 23.40 5.71
N MET A 219 4.94 24.01 6.73
CA MET A 219 5.12 23.37 8.05
C MET A 219 3.79 23.13 8.77
N ARG A 220 2.87 24.10 8.74
CA ARG A 220 1.56 23.98 9.42
C ARG A 220 0.76 22.79 8.90
N TRP A 221 0.73 22.62 7.58
CA TRP A 221 0.00 21.52 6.95
C TRP A 221 0.66 20.16 7.22
N ARG A 222 2.00 20.10 7.23
CA ARG A 222 2.75 18.90 7.65
C ARG A 222 2.42 18.49 9.08
N LEU A 223 2.45 19.43 10.02
CA LEU A 223 2.17 19.14 11.42
C LEU A 223 0.73 18.67 11.63
N PHE A 224 -0.23 19.33 10.97
CA PHE A 224 -1.63 18.91 11.00
C PHE A 224 -1.82 17.49 10.47
N CYS A 225 -1.35 17.21 9.25
CA CYS A 225 -1.46 15.88 8.64
C CYS A 225 -0.74 14.82 9.48
N GLY A 226 0.48 15.11 9.93
CA GLY A 226 1.25 14.19 10.79
C GLY A 226 0.54 13.88 12.10
N ALA A 227 -0.06 14.88 12.75
CA ALA A 227 -0.78 14.69 14.01
C ALA A 227 -2.05 13.85 13.83
N VAL A 228 -2.86 14.13 12.79
CA VAL A 228 -4.08 13.36 12.49
C VAL A 228 -3.73 11.91 12.15
N LEU A 229 -2.74 11.69 11.28
CA LEU A 229 -2.32 10.34 10.89
C LEU A 229 -1.79 9.55 12.09
N MET A 230 -0.96 10.16 12.95
CA MET A 230 -0.47 9.54 14.18
C MET A 230 -1.63 9.18 15.13
N ALA A 231 -2.55 10.13 15.39
CA ALA A 231 -3.70 9.89 16.25
C ALA A 231 -4.57 8.75 15.71
N THR A 232 -4.77 8.69 14.38
CA THR A 232 -5.55 7.64 13.73
C THR A 232 -4.85 6.28 13.83
N VAL A 233 -3.52 6.20 13.68
CA VAL A 233 -2.76 4.95 13.87
C VAL A 233 -2.90 4.42 15.30
N LEU A 234 -2.83 5.30 16.31
CA LEU A 234 -3.00 4.90 17.71
C LEU A 234 -4.44 4.44 17.98
N ALA A 235 -5.43 5.15 17.42
CA ALA A 235 -6.85 4.80 17.54
C ALA A 235 -7.21 3.49 16.81
N SER A 236 -6.47 3.11 15.75
CA SER A 236 -6.73 1.88 15.02
C SER A 236 -6.26 0.61 15.73
N ALA A 237 -5.56 0.76 16.87
CA ALA A 237 -5.00 -0.33 17.68
C ALA A 237 -4.09 -1.32 16.94
N SER A 238 -3.58 -0.94 15.76
CA SER A 238 -2.71 -1.80 14.97
C SER A 238 -1.28 -1.72 15.48
N ARG A 239 -0.84 -2.74 16.24
CA ARG A 239 0.53 -2.84 16.79
C ARG A 239 1.58 -2.70 15.68
N THR A 240 1.36 -3.35 14.54
CA THR A 240 2.25 -3.28 13.39
C THR A 240 2.35 -1.86 12.81
N ALA A 241 1.21 -1.16 12.67
CA ALA A 241 1.21 0.23 12.19
C ALA A 241 1.92 1.18 13.16
N VAL A 242 1.73 1.00 14.48
CA VAL A 242 2.41 1.80 15.51
C VAL A 242 3.92 1.59 15.45
N ILE A 243 4.38 0.34 15.34
CA ILE A 243 5.82 0.04 15.19
C ILE A 243 6.37 0.67 13.90
N ALA A 244 5.64 0.57 12.78
CA ALA A 244 6.05 1.19 11.52
C ALA A 244 6.19 2.72 11.66
N VAL A 245 5.23 3.39 12.29
CA VAL A 245 5.31 4.84 12.57
C VAL A 245 6.47 5.17 13.50
N ALA A 246 6.69 4.39 14.57
CA ALA A 246 7.82 4.58 15.47
C ALA A 246 9.16 4.50 14.72
N MET A 247 9.31 3.52 13.82
CA MET A 247 10.50 3.39 12.97
C MET A 247 10.66 4.57 12.02
N VAL A 248 9.58 5.10 11.45
CA VAL A 248 9.61 6.32 10.63
C VAL A 248 10.06 7.54 11.44
N VAL A 249 9.56 7.70 12.67
CA VAL A 249 9.97 8.80 13.57
C VAL A 249 11.46 8.69 13.91
N VAL A 250 11.94 7.49 14.25
CA VAL A 250 13.37 7.22 14.51
C VAL A 250 14.21 7.54 13.27
N TRP A 251 13.76 7.12 12.08
CA TRP A 251 14.42 7.42 10.81
C TRP A 251 14.51 8.93 10.55
N TRP A 252 13.41 9.67 10.76
CA TRP A 252 13.41 11.12 10.61
C TRP A 252 14.32 11.81 11.62
N ALA A 253 14.32 11.37 12.88
CA ALA A 253 15.22 11.88 13.91
C ALA A 253 16.69 11.62 13.56
N ALA A 254 17.02 10.42 13.09
CA ALA A 254 18.36 10.07 12.63
C ALA A 254 18.82 10.95 11.45
N CYS A 255 17.93 11.22 10.49
CA CYS A 255 18.18 12.13 9.37
C CYS A 255 18.36 13.59 9.78
N ARG A 256 17.81 14.00 10.93
CA ARG A 256 17.96 15.35 11.50
C ARG A 256 19.27 15.51 12.26
N ILE A 257 19.67 14.50 13.04
CA ILE A 257 20.80 14.57 13.96
C ILE A 257 22.14 14.42 13.22
N ARG A 258 22.22 13.60 12.17
CA ARG A 258 23.48 13.37 11.45
C ARG A 258 23.64 14.32 10.25
N SER A 259 24.58 15.26 10.36
CA SER A 259 25.12 16.03 9.22
C SER A 259 26.18 15.26 8.43
N VAL A 260 26.71 14.15 8.97
CA VAL A 260 27.91 13.46 8.45
C VAL A 260 27.58 12.23 7.60
N VAL A 261 26.44 11.57 7.80
CA VAL A 261 26.09 10.32 7.09
C VAL A 261 25.14 10.62 5.93
N SER A 262 25.48 10.10 4.75
CA SER A 262 24.62 10.19 3.56
C SER A 262 23.27 9.52 3.81
N VAL A 263 22.17 10.26 3.61
CA VAL A 263 20.79 9.76 3.70
C VAL A 263 20.60 8.53 2.80
N ARG A 264 21.26 8.52 1.62
CA ARG A 264 21.25 7.39 0.69
C ARG A 264 21.77 6.10 1.31
N PHE A 265 22.92 6.19 1.98
CA PHE A 265 23.56 5.03 2.60
C PHE A 265 22.75 4.56 3.81
N ALA A 266 22.45 5.48 4.75
CA ALA A 266 21.66 5.15 5.95
C ALA A 266 20.28 4.58 5.59
N GLY A 267 19.61 5.15 4.59
CA GLY A 267 18.31 4.71 4.12
C GLY A 267 18.37 3.34 3.46
N THR A 268 19.40 3.07 2.67
CA THR A 268 19.60 1.72 2.09
C THR A 268 19.80 0.69 3.18
N VAL A 269 20.65 0.95 4.18
CA VAL A 269 20.88 0.04 5.31
C VAL A 269 19.59 -0.20 6.11
N PHE A 270 18.87 0.86 6.44
CA PHE A 270 17.60 0.79 7.17
C PHE A 270 16.57 -0.07 6.43
N VAL A 271 16.37 0.20 5.14
CA VAL A 271 15.39 -0.49 4.32
C VAL A 271 15.81 -1.93 4.03
N SER A 272 17.09 -2.20 3.79
CA SER A 272 17.60 -3.56 3.63
C SER A 272 17.43 -4.38 4.90
N ALA A 273 17.69 -3.80 6.09
CA ALA A 273 17.44 -4.49 7.35
C ALA A 273 15.96 -4.83 7.54
N ALA A 274 15.06 -3.89 7.25
CA ALA A 274 13.61 -4.13 7.32
C ALA A 274 13.15 -5.19 6.29
N ALA A 275 13.65 -5.14 5.06
CA ALA A 275 13.34 -6.14 4.03
C ALA A 275 13.85 -7.54 4.40
N SER A 276 15.05 -7.64 5.00
CA SER A 276 15.56 -8.92 5.52
C SER A 276 14.66 -9.48 6.63
N ALA A 277 14.08 -8.63 7.49
CA ALA A 277 13.13 -9.08 8.50
C ALA A 277 11.88 -9.69 7.86
N VAL A 278 11.32 -9.08 6.81
CA VAL A 278 10.18 -9.64 6.05
C VAL A 278 10.48 -11.05 5.54
N LEU A 279 11.70 -11.24 5.02
CA LEU A 279 12.14 -12.52 4.46
C LEU A 279 12.39 -13.58 5.52
N ILE A 280 13.08 -13.23 6.61
CA ILE A 280 13.59 -14.22 7.57
C ILE A 280 12.52 -14.61 8.60
N LEU A 281 11.75 -13.63 9.07
CA LEU A 281 10.85 -13.79 10.20
C LEU A 281 9.84 -14.95 10.08
N PRO A 282 9.21 -15.24 8.92
CA PRO A 282 8.26 -16.36 8.81
C PRO A 282 8.90 -17.75 8.81
N PHE A 283 10.23 -17.87 8.68
CA PHE A 283 10.94 -19.16 8.66
C PHE A 283 11.62 -19.51 9.99
N LEU A 284 11.55 -18.61 10.98
CA LEU A 284 12.10 -18.88 12.31
C LEU A 284 11.14 -19.80 13.10
N PRO A 285 11.66 -20.64 14.01
CA PRO A 285 10.86 -21.55 14.83
C PRO A 285 10.15 -20.78 15.96
N TRP A 286 9.13 -20.02 15.60
CA TRP A 286 8.30 -19.29 16.55
C TRP A 286 7.30 -20.21 17.25
N ASP A 287 6.93 -19.81 18.46
CA ASP A 287 5.72 -20.34 19.10
C ASP A 287 4.49 -20.06 18.21
N PRO A 288 3.57 -21.02 17.99
CA PRO A 288 2.40 -20.84 17.14
C PRO A 288 1.54 -19.62 17.50
N HIS A 289 1.48 -19.25 18.79
CA HIS A 289 0.71 -18.12 19.30
C HIS A 289 1.41 -16.77 19.13
N ALA A 290 2.66 -16.76 18.65
CA ALA A 290 3.42 -15.54 18.44
C ALA A 290 2.76 -14.62 17.40
N PHE A 291 2.97 -13.32 17.59
CA PHE A 291 2.45 -12.25 16.71
C PHE A 291 0.93 -12.25 16.54
N THR A 292 0.18 -12.72 17.55
CA THR A 292 -1.29 -12.91 17.46
C THR A 292 -1.62 -14.02 16.47
N GLU A 293 -1.09 -15.23 16.72
CA GLU A 293 -1.31 -16.45 15.91
C GLU A 293 -0.76 -16.44 14.47
N ARG A 294 -0.07 -15.37 14.03
CA ARG A 294 0.45 -15.28 12.65
C ARG A 294 1.54 -16.31 12.37
N ALA A 295 2.30 -16.71 13.39
CA ALA A 295 3.29 -17.77 13.26
C ALA A 295 2.65 -19.10 12.84
N ALA A 296 1.51 -19.47 13.42
CA ALA A 296 0.74 -20.65 13.01
C ALA A 296 0.28 -20.55 11.54
N VAL A 297 -0.21 -19.37 11.13
CA VAL A 297 -0.62 -19.12 9.73
C VAL A 297 0.53 -19.30 8.76
N TRP A 298 1.72 -18.78 9.07
CA TRP A 298 2.89 -18.92 8.21
C TRP A 298 3.30 -20.38 8.06
N ALA A 299 3.40 -21.12 9.16
CA ALA A 299 3.78 -22.53 9.14
C ALA A 299 2.79 -23.37 8.31
N ALA A 300 1.48 -23.18 8.53
CA ALA A 300 0.44 -23.87 7.78
C ALA A 300 0.46 -23.50 6.29
N SER A 301 0.58 -22.21 5.97
CA SER A 301 0.65 -21.70 4.59
C SER A 301 1.87 -22.25 3.83
N LEU A 302 3.04 -22.26 4.48
CA LEU A 302 4.27 -22.80 3.92
C LEU A 302 4.20 -24.32 3.71
N ALA A 303 3.49 -25.05 4.58
CA ALA A 303 3.28 -26.48 4.40
C ALA A 303 2.44 -26.78 3.14
N VAL A 304 1.38 -26.02 2.87
CA VAL A 304 0.56 -26.21 1.65
C VAL A 304 1.30 -25.73 0.40
N TRP A 305 2.07 -24.64 0.48
CA TRP A 305 2.88 -24.13 -0.64
C TRP A 305 3.82 -25.20 -1.23
N GLN A 306 4.30 -26.17 -0.43
CA GLN A 306 5.14 -27.27 -0.90
C GLN A 306 4.48 -28.13 -1.99
N GLN A 307 3.16 -28.08 -2.15
CA GLN A 307 2.45 -28.77 -3.23
C GLN A 307 2.74 -28.17 -4.62
N SER A 308 3.06 -26.87 -4.68
CA SER A 308 3.37 -26.17 -5.94
C SER A 308 4.40 -25.05 -5.69
N PRO A 309 5.67 -25.41 -5.44
CA PRO A 309 6.66 -24.45 -4.94
C PRO A 309 7.03 -23.37 -5.97
N LEU A 310 7.08 -23.71 -7.26
CA LEU A 310 7.55 -22.81 -8.31
C LEU A 310 6.51 -21.74 -8.69
N VAL A 311 5.25 -22.15 -8.84
CA VAL A 311 4.17 -21.29 -9.38
C VAL A 311 3.08 -20.97 -8.34
N GLY A 312 3.13 -21.57 -7.15
CA GLY A 312 2.12 -21.39 -6.12
C GLY A 312 0.81 -22.11 -6.45
N LEU A 313 -0.22 -21.79 -5.67
CA LEU A 313 -1.54 -22.41 -5.70
C LEU A 313 -2.59 -21.52 -6.38
N GLY A 314 -2.20 -20.32 -6.82
CA GLY A 314 -3.05 -19.36 -7.51
C GLY A 314 -3.37 -18.11 -6.69
N VAL A 315 -3.60 -17.01 -7.39
CA VAL A 315 -3.82 -15.67 -6.83
C VAL A 315 -5.01 -15.55 -5.87
N ASN A 316 -6.03 -16.38 -6.07
CA ASN A 316 -7.26 -16.39 -5.27
C ASN A 316 -7.31 -17.52 -4.23
N TRP A 317 -6.22 -18.28 -4.04
CA TRP A 317 -6.20 -19.47 -3.19
C TRP A 317 -6.65 -19.17 -1.74
N PHE A 318 -6.16 -18.09 -1.13
CA PHE A 318 -6.58 -17.70 0.21
C PHE A 318 -8.07 -17.30 0.31
N LEU A 319 -8.67 -16.83 -0.80
CA LEU A 319 -10.06 -16.39 -0.83
C LEU A 319 -11.02 -17.55 -1.09
N ILE A 320 -10.59 -18.59 -1.80
CA ILE A 320 -11.46 -19.68 -2.27
C ILE A 320 -11.14 -20.97 -1.53
N ASP A 321 -9.92 -21.49 -1.71
CA ASP A 321 -9.56 -22.85 -1.31
C ASP A 321 -9.17 -22.95 0.16
N ALA A 322 -8.55 -21.90 0.72
CA ALA A 322 -8.14 -21.88 2.13
C ALA A 322 -9.34 -21.88 3.08
N GLN A 323 -10.47 -21.30 2.65
CA GLN A 323 -11.71 -21.27 3.43
C GLN A 323 -12.39 -22.64 3.49
N ALA A 324 -12.30 -23.45 2.43
CA ALA A 324 -12.90 -24.77 2.34
C ALA A 324 -12.11 -25.86 3.09
N ASN A 325 -10.79 -25.67 3.28
CA ASN A 325 -9.91 -26.66 3.89
C ASN A 325 -9.69 -26.35 5.38
N ALA A 326 -10.53 -26.95 6.24
CA ALA A 326 -10.69 -26.70 7.68
C ALA A 326 -9.41 -26.60 8.55
N ASN A 327 -8.24 -27.07 8.09
CA ASN A 327 -6.99 -27.06 8.88
C ASN A 327 -6.14 -25.79 8.74
N VAL A 328 -6.28 -25.04 7.64
CA VAL A 328 -5.73 -23.66 7.51
C VAL A 328 -6.83 -22.63 7.85
N ALA A 329 -8.08 -23.07 7.78
CA ALA A 329 -9.28 -22.26 7.79
C ALA A 329 -9.39 -21.35 9.01
N ALA A 330 -9.10 -21.82 10.24
CA ALA A 330 -9.27 -21.04 11.48
C ALA A 330 -8.71 -19.60 11.43
N TRP A 331 -7.65 -19.38 10.64
CA TRP A 331 -6.92 -18.12 10.60
C TRP A 331 -6.63 -17.61 9.18
N ALA A 332 -6.73 -18.48 8.15
CA ALA A 332 -6.84 -18.04 6.75
C ALA A 332 -8.19 -17.39 6.43
N TYR A 333 -9.15 -17.37 7.37
CA TYR A 333 -10.42 -16.63 7.26
C TYR A 333 -10.25 -15.14 6.92
N VAL A 334 -9.07 -14.55 7.14
CA VAL A 334 -8.74 -13.16 6.75
C VAL A 334 -8.23 -13.04 5.30
N GLY A 335 -8.17 -14.13 4.55
CA GLY A 335 -7.93 -14.14 3.10
C GLY A 335 -6.49 -13.81 2.68
N THR A 336 -5.50 -13.91 3.59
CA THR A 336 -4.09 -13.62 3.27
C THR A 336 -3.09 -14.46 4.08
N GLY A 337 -1.83 -14.48 3.65
CA GLY A 337 -0.72 -15.11 4.38
C GLY A 337 -0.11 -14.26 5.51
N HIS A 338 -0.63 -13.06 5.79
CA HIS A 338 -0.16 -12.17 6.86
C HIS A 338 1.37 -11.93 6.91
N ASN A 339 2.03 -12.05 5.77
CA ASN A 339 3.43 -11.69 5.54
C ASN A 339 3.61 -11.67 4.02
N LEU A 340 4.34 -10.69 3.50
CA LEU A 340 4.50 -10.52 2.06
C LEU A 340 5.10 -11.76 1.37
N VAL A 341 6.12 -12.37 1.96
CA VAL A 341 6.81 -13.52 1.38
C VAL A 341 5.91 -14.75 1.40
N VAL A 342 5.30 -15.05 2.55
CA VAL A 342 4.38 -16.19 2.68
C VAL A 342 3.20 -16.06 1.71
N ASP A 343 2.56 -14.89 1.69
CA ASP A 343 1.42 -14.62 0.80
C ASP A 343 1.80 -14.78 -0.68
N THR A 344 2.97 -14.27 -1.07
CA THR A 344 3.48 -14.36 -2.44
C THR A 344 3.83 -15.80 -2.83
N LEU A 345 4.51 -16.54 -1.96
CA LEU A 345 4.89 -17.93 -2.20
C LEU A 345 3.65 -18.80 -2.41
N VAL A 346 2.66 -18.68 -1.52
CA VAL A 346 1.41 -19.43 -1.66
C VAL A 346 0.68 -19.07 -2.95
N LYS A 347 0.56 -17.77 -3.29
CA LYS A 347 -0.21 -17.34 -4.48
C LYS A 347 0.49 -17.61 -5.81
N SER A 348 1.81 -17.43 -5.86
CA SER A 348 2.57 -17.30 -7.11
C SER A 348 3.95 -17.97 -7.11
N GLY A 349 4.29 -18.67 -6.02
CA GLY A 349 5.51 -19.44 -5.88
C GLY A 349 6.78 -18.61 -5.89
N VAL A 350 7.91 -19.32 -6.04
CA VAL A 350 9.25 -18.69 -6.13
C VAL A 350 9.35 -17.74 -7.32
N ILE A 351 8.67 -18.03 -8.43
CA ILE A 351 8.70 -17.19 -9.62
C ILE A 351 8.05 -15.83 -9.33
N GLY A 352 6.86 -15.82 -8.73
CA GLY A 352 6.21 -14.57 -8.32
C GLY A 352 7.02 -13.80 -7.29
N LEU A 353 7.65 -14.51 -6.34
CA LEU A 353 8.56 -13.89 -5.37
C LEU A 353 9.77 -13.23 -6.03
N ALA A 354 10.37 -13.85 -7.05
CA ALA A 354 11.48 -13.28 -7.79
C ALA A 354 11.09 -11.98 -8.53
N VAL A 355 9.88 -11.93 -9.09
CA VAL A 355 9.36 -10.72 -9.75
C VAL A 355 9.10 -9.61 -8.74
N ILE A 356 8.42 -9.92 -7.62
CA ILE A 356 8.20 -8.93 -6.56
C ILE A 356 9.54 -8.45 -5.99
N ALA A 357 10.49 -9.34 -5.72
CA ALA A 357 11.83 -8.97 -5.27
C ALA A 357 12.51 -7.99 -6.24
N THR A 358 12.35 -8.19 -7.55
CA THR A 358 12.85 -7.26 -8.57
C THR A 358 12.19 -5.89 -8.44
N VAL A 359 10.86 -5.81 -8.29
CA VAL A 359 10.15 -4.54 -8.04
C VAL A 359 10.67 -3.85 -6.78
N LEU A 360 10.83 -4.60 -5.69
CA LEU A 360 11.31 -4.08 -4.41
C LEU A 360 12.75 -3.53 -4.53
N ILE A 361 13.66 -4.27 -5.16
CA ILE A 361 15.05 -3.86 -5.37
C ILE A 361 15.10 -2.58 -6.21
N VAL A 362 14.37 -2.53 -7.34
CA VAL A 362 14.35 -1.35 -8.20
C VAL A 362 13.74 -0.15 -7.48
N ALA A 363 12.74 -0.35 -6.63
CA ALA A 363 12.17 0.73 -5.82
C ALA A 363 13.17 1.27 -4.78
N ILE A 364 13.98 0.41 -4.14
CA ILE A 364 15.05 0.81 -3.22
C ILE A 364 16.14 1.62 -3.96
N LEU A 365 16.61 1.09 -5.09
CA LEU A 365 17.55 1.79 -5.96
C LEU A 365 16.97 3.13 -6.42
N GLY A 366 15.66 3.16 -6.65
CA GLY A 366 14.97 4.35 -7.05
C GLY A 366 14.92 5.42 -5.98
N ALA A 367 14.54 5.05 -4.76
CA ALA A 367 14.59 5.94 -3.61
C ALA A 367 16.00 6.51 -3.37
N ARG A 368 17.04 5.68 -3.57
CA ARG A 368 18.46 6.08 -3.48
C ARG A 368 18.85 7.11 -4.54
N ALA A 369 18.34 6.98 -5.75
CA ALA A 369 18.69 7.82 -6.89
C ALA A 369 17.95 9.16 -6.92
N LEU A 370 16.97 9.40 -6.05
CA LEU A 370 16.24 10.67 -5.99
C LEU A 370 17.19 11.87 -5.76
N PRO A 371 16.98 13.00 -6.44
CA PRO A 371 17.85 14.17 -6.29
C PRO A 371 17.56 14.96 -5.01
N ALA A 372 16.29 15.08 -4.62
CA ALA A 372 15.88 15.90 -3.49
C ALA A 372 15.95 15.11 -2.17
N ARG A 373 16.67 15.67 -1.19
CA ARG A 373 16.83 15.06 0.15
C ARG A 373 15.48 14.76 0.83
N ASN A 374 14.50 15.65 0.72
CA ASN A 374 13.18 15.44 1.34
C ASN A 374 12.44 14.25 0.71
N GLN A 375 12.58 14.05 -0.61
CA GLN A 375 12.00 12.90 -1.30
C GLN A 375 12.70 11.60 -0.87
N GLN A 376 14.03 11.61 -0.75
CA GLN A 376 14.78 10.46 -0.21
C GLN A 376 14.34 10.10 1.21
N ILE A 377 14.26 11.08 2.11
CA ILE A 377 13.85 10.86 3.50
C ILE A 377 12.43 10.28 3.54
N ALA A 378 11.51 10.83 2.76
CA ALA A 378 10.13 10.34 2.69
C ALA A 378 10.07 8.90 2.14
N LEU A 379 10.76 8.61 1.03
CA LEU A 379 10.61 7.32 0.36
C LEU A 379 11.40 6.19 1.03
N PHE A 380 12.54 6.46 1.66
CA PHE A 380 13.16 5.50 2.57
C PHE A 380 12.30 5.26 3.83
N GLY A 381 11.67 6.30 4.36
CA GLY A 381 10.70 6.17 5.45
C GLY A 381 9.52 5.29 5.04
N TYR A 382 8.99 5.50 3.84
CA TYR A 382 7.93 4.69 3.24
C TYR A 382 8.33 3.23 3.09
N LEU A 383 9.45 2.95 2.43
CA LEU A 383 9.91 1.58 2.22
C LEU A 383 10.16 0.88 3.55
N GLY A 384 10.73 1.57 4.55
CA GLY A 384 10.89 1.02 5.89
C GLY A 384 9.56 0.71 6.58
N ALA A 385 8.61 1.66 6.57
CA ALA A 385 7.27 1.44 7.11
C ALA A 385 6.54 0.28 6.42
N PHE A 386 6.62 0.23 5.09
CA PHE A 386 6.05 -0.83 4.26
C PHE A 386 6.65 -2.19 4.62
N PHE A 387 7.98 -2.30 4.73
CA PHE A 387 8.60 -3.59 5.09
C PHE A 387 8.32 -4.00 6.54
N VAL A 388 8.29 -3.05 7.48
CA VAL A 388 7.84 -3.36 8.85
C VAL A 388 6.41 -3.89 8.83
N ALA A 389 5.51 -3.27 8.07
CA ALA A 389 4.15 -3.77 7.92
C ALA A 389 4.11 -5.14 7.23
N ALA A 390 4.85 -5.31 6.13
CA ALA A 390 4.95 -6.53 5.35
C ALA A 390 5.51 -7.74 6.12
N SER A 391 6.18 -7.51 7.24
CA SER A 391 6.71 -8.60 8.09
C SER A 391 5.60 -9.39 8.79
N THR A 392 4.47 -8.74 9.07
CA THR A 392 3.34 -9.33 9.79
C THR A 392 2.01 -9.10 9.09
N GLU A 393 1.95 -8.43 7.95
CA GLU A 393 0.73 -8.24 7.18
C GLU A 393 1.00 -8.45 5.68
N ALA A 394 -0.02 -8.92 4.95
CA ALA A 394 0.05 -9.04 3.50
C ALA A 394 -0.31 -7.69 2.84
N VAL A 395 0.64 -6.75 2.84
CA VAL A 395 0.40 -5.36 2.42
C VAL A 395 0.46 -5.09 0.92
N TRP A 396 0.55 -6.14 0.12
CA TRP A 396 0.81 -6.03 -1.32
C TRP A 396 -0.45 -6.18 -2.16
N GLY A 397 -0.63 -5.23 -3.09
CA GLY A 397 -1.68 -5.31 -4.10
C GLY A 397 -1.33 -4.43 -5.30
N LEU A 398 -1.32 -5.02 -6.49
CA LEU A 398 -1.06 -4.32 -7.76
C LEU A 398 -2.30 -4.02 -8.58
N LEU A 399 -3.46 -4.59 -8.22
CA LEU A 399 -4.71 -4.28 -8.89
C LEU A 399 -5.35 -3.02 -8.28
N PRO A 400 -5.75 -2.02 -9.08
CA PRO A 400 -6.28 -0.75 -8.58
C PRO A 400 -7.52 -0.83 -7.69
N ASN A 401 -8.31 -1.89 -7.82
CA ASN A 401 -9.52 -2.13 -7.05
C ASN A 401 -9.27 -2.91 -5.74
N LEU A 402 -8.02 -3.30 -5.45
CA LEU A 402 -7.67 -3.93 -4.18
C LEU A 402 -7.41 -2.88 -3.11
N GLN A 403 -7.83 -3.19 -1.90
CA GLN A 403 -7.88 -2.23 -0.81
C GLN A 403 -6.51 -1.61 -0.50
N LEU A 404 -5.40 -2.32 -0.66
CA LEU A 404 -4.07 -1.81 -0.30
C LEU A 404 -3.33 -1.16 -1.48
N PHE A 405 -3.87 -1.19 -2.70
CA PHE A 405 -3.19 -0.70 -3.90
C PHE A 405 -2.69 0.76 -3.80
N PRO A 406 -3.49 1.73 -3.33
CA PRO A 406 -3.05 3.13 -3.27
C PRO A 406 -1.84 3.35 -2.36
N ILE A 407 -1.68 2.52 -1.33
CA ILE A 407 -0.59 2.64 -0.35
C ILE A 407 0.54 1.63 -0.57
N SER A 408 0.43 0.73 -1.55
CA SER A 408 1.49 -0.20 -1.92
C SER A 408 1.78 -0.15 -3.41
N GLY A 409 1.00 -0.88 -4.22
CA GLY A 409 1.26 -1.07 -5.65
C GLY A 409 1.45 0.23 -6.42
N MET A 410 0.62 1.25 -6.16
CA MET A 410 0.75 2.56 -6.81
C MET A 410 2.07 3.23 -6.48
N ILE A 411 2.50 3.23 -5.22
CA ILE A 411 3.76 3.89 -4.81
C ILE A 411 4.96 3.14 -5.36
N PHE A 412 4.94 1.80 -5.34
CA PHE A 412 6.00 0.99 -5.96
C PHE A 412 6.07 1.21 -7.47
N ALA A 413 4.93 1.21 -8.17
CA ALA A 413 4.87 1.53 -9.59
C ALA A 413 5.43 2.95 -9.85
N MET A 414 5.05 3.94 -9.02
CA MET A 414 5.60 5.28 -9.16
C MET A 414 7.11 5.34 -8.91
N LEU A 415 7.64 4.62 -7.92
CA LEU A 415 9.07 4.52 -7.64
C LEU A 415 9.85 3.91 -8.80
N VAL A 416 9.38 2.78 -9.33
CA VAL A 416 10.03 2.06 -10.44
C VAL A 416 9.95 2.85 -11.75
N LEU A 417 8.82 3.53 -12.00
CA LEU A 417 8.60 4.33 -13.21
C LEU A 417 9.12 5.77 -13.09
N SER A 418 9.50 6.21 -11.89
CA SER A 418 10.06 7.54 -11.66
C SER A 418 11.40 7.68 -12.38
N ARG A 419 11.65 8.86 -12.93
CA ARG A 419 12.87 9.15 -13.67
C ARG A 419 14.05 9.25 -12.70
N PHE A 420 15.04 8.37 -12.86
CA PHE A 420 16.40 8.67 -12.41
C PHE A 420 17.03 9.54 -13.50
N ARG A 421 17.38 10.80 -13.17
CA ARG A 421 18.40 11.49 -13.96
C ARG A 421 19.64 10.61 -13.84
N GLU A 422 20.12 10.06 -14.94
CA GLU A 422 21.50 9.60 -14.95
C GLU A 422 22.35 10.81 -14.57
N PRO A 423 23.26 10.67 -13.59
CA PRO A 423 24.31 11.66 -13.45
C PRO A 423 25.03 11.70 -14.80
N ALA A 424 25.07 12.89 -15.39
CA ALA A 424 25.78 13.16 -16.63
C ALA A 424 27.27 12.82 -16.51
#